data_AF-A0A9Q0JKE5-F1
#
_entry.id   AF-A0A9Q0JKE5-F1
#
_cell.length_a   1.000
_cell.length_b   1.000
_cell.length_c   1.000
_cell.angle_alpha   90.00
_cell.angle_beta   90.00
_cell.angle_gamma   90.00
#
_symmetry.space_group_name_H-M   'P 1'
#
loop_
_entity.id
_entity.type
_entity.pdbx_description
1 polymer ?
#
loop_
_entity_poly.entity_id
_entity_poly.type
_entity_poly.pdbx_seq_one_letter_code
_entity_poly.pdbx_strand_id
1 'polypeptide(L)'
;MSPFTFCCLLPILAMIIFVPSSHPISAVANTNSHRVMGMEMGMNHFFCYSFRVDIIDGFSSNQQPLLLHCWSKDQDLGNHTLYIGGDFNFHFRVKFLIPPFTHFACDMDWGQRYLRNVEVFDETHTWKWCCKTEQCYWRAQDDGLFFSDDNSSYVKKYGWQQY
;
A
#
# COMPACT_ATOMS: atom_id res chain seq x y z
N MET A 1 -53.24 12.16 -65.31
CA MET A 1 -54.18 12.56 -64.25
C MET A 1 -53.40 13.40 -63.24
N SER A 2 -53.42 14.73 -63.40
CA SER A 2 -53.36 15.70 -62.28
C SER A 2 -54.75 15.70 -61.58
N PRO A 3 -55.04 16.45 -60.48
CA PRO A 3 -54.38 17.63 -59.89
C PRO A 3 -54.19 17.46 -58.34
N PHE A 4 -53.56 18.34 -57.55
CA PHE A 4 -53.82 19.76 -57.38
C PHE A 4 -52.61 20.51 -56.81
N THR A 5 -52.39 21.65 -57.45
CA THR A 5 -51.71 22.87 -57.00
C THR A 5 -52.57 23.66 -56.01
N PHE A 6 -51.91 24.54 -55.25
CA PHE A 6 -52.31 25.81 -54.62
C PHE A 6 -52.03 25.81 -53.10
N CYS A 7 -50.97 26.47 -52.60
CA CYS A 7 -50.65 27.90 -52.57
C CYS A 7 -51.40 28.64 -51.43
N CYS A 8 -50.74 29.68 -50.90
CA CYS A 8 -51.18 30.69 -49.90
C CYS A 8 -50.75 30.33 -48.44
N LEU A 9 -49.92 31.09 -47.70
CA LEU A 9 -49.49 32.50 -47.77
C LEU A 9 -48.12 32.70 -47.06
N LEU A 10 -47.31 33.61 -47.59
CA LEU A 10 -46.16 34.29 -46.97
C LEU A 10 -46.64 35.32 -45.90
N PRO A 11 -45.75 36.18 -45.36
CA PRO A 11 -44.74 36.00 -44.32
C PRO A 11 -45.12 36.87 -43.09
N ILE A 12 -44.35 36.89 -42.00
CA ILE A 12 -44.01 38.15 -41.28
C ILE A 12 -42.86 37.85 -40.30
N LEU A 13 -41.84 38.68 -40.50
CA LEU A 13 -40.70 38.93 -39.66
C LEU A 13 -41.12 39.17 -38.20
N ALA A 14 -40.59 38.38 -37.27
CA ALA A 14 -40.48 38.79 -35.88
C ALA A 14 -39.09 38.36 -35.36
N MET A 15 -38.11 39.20 -35.67
CA MET A 15 -36.88 39.28 -34.89
C MET A 15 -37.27 39.71 -33.47
N ILE A 16 -37.39 38.77 -32.55
CA ILE A 16 -37.30 39.06 -31.12
C ILE A 16 -36.02 38.39 -30.63
N ILE A 17 -35.01 39.23 -30.54
CA ILE A 17 -33.76 38.99 -29.84
C ILE A 17 -34.14 38.92 -28.36
N PHE A 18 -33.99 37.76 -27.71
CA PHE A 18 -33.82 37.71 -26.26
C PHE A 18 -32.59 36.87 -25.93
N VAL A 19 -31.65 37.58 -25.32
CA VAL A 19 -30.35 37.16 -24.78
C VAL A 19 -30.53 36.00 -23.79
N PRO A 20 -29.59 35.04 -23.72
CA PRO A 20 -29.73 33.86 -22.86
C PRO A 20 -29.53 34.22 -21.39
N SER A 21 -30.51 33.95 -20.53
CA SER A 21 -30.30 33.92 -19.08
C SER A 21 -30.23 32.47 -18.61
N SER A 22 -29.01 32.06 -18.28
CA SER A 22 -28.68 30.82 -17.59
C SER A 22 -29.38 30.75 -16.23
N HIS A 23 -30.31 29.81 -16.07
CA HIS A 23 -30.68 29.29 -14.75
C HIS A 23 -30.70 27.75 -14.83
N PRO A 24 -29.90 27.04 -14.03
CA PRO A 24 -29.97 25.59 -13.98
C PRO A 24 -31.28 25.17 -13.30
N ILE A 25 -32.04 24.29 -13.96
CA ILE A 25 -33.14 23.55 -13.33
C ILE A 25 -32.52 22.55 -12.36
N SER A 26 -32.82 22.71 -11.08
CA SER A 26 -32.47 21.74 -10.03
C SER A 26 -33.17 20.41 -10.32
N ALA A 27 -32.41 19.41 -10.77
CA ALA A 27 -32.86 18.02 -10.77
C ALA A 27 -32.61 17.41 -9.39
N VAL A 28 -33.67 17.10 -8.65
CA VAL A 28 -33.59 16.23 -7.48
C VAL A 28 -33.45 14.79 -7.99
N ALA A 29 -32.25 14.22 -7.87
CA ALA A 29 -32.01 12.80 -8.05
C ALA A 29 -31.77 12.16 -6.68
N ASN A 30 -32.81 11.52 -6.15
CA ASN A 30 -32.68 10.50 -5.12
C ASN A 30 -32.38 9.17 -5.83
N THR A 31 -31.26 8.51 -5.50
CA THR A 31 -31.20 7.07 -5.19
C THR A 31 -29.74 6.61 -5.06
N ASN A 32 -29.49 5.96 -3.92
CA ASN A 32 -28.43 4.98 -3.66
C ASN A 32 -26.97 5.47 -3.75
N SER A 33 -26.43 5.74 -2.57
CA SER A 33 -25.00 5.80 -2.26
C SER A 33 -24.32 4.47 -2.61
N HIS A 34 -23.87 4.35 -3.86
CA HIS A 34 -22.70 3.57 -4.18
C HIS A 34 -21.52 4.54 -4.08
N ARG A 35 -20.74 4.43 -2.99
CA ARG A 35 -19.44 5.08 -2.90
C ARG A 35 -18.55 4.48 -3.99
N VAL A 36 -18.56 5.10 -5.18
CA VAL A 36 -17.40 5.07 -6.05
C VAL A 36 -16.33 5.83 -5.28
N MET A 37 -15.45 5.12 -4.59
CA MET A 37 -14.20 5.69 -4.12
C MET A 37 -13.37 6.00 -5.37
N GLY A 38 -13.61 7.18 -5.95
CA GLY A 38 -12.66 7.82 -6.83
C GLY A 38 -11.39 8.03 -6.02
N MET A 39 -10.42 7.14 -6.19
CA MET A 39 -9.07 7.37 -5.70
C MET A 39 -8.45 8.41 -6.65
N GLU A 40 -8.39 9.66 -6.19
CA GLU A 40 -7.43 10.62 -6.69
C GLU A 40 -6.02 10.07 -6.37
N MET A 41 -5.44 9.30 -7.29
CA MET A 41 -4.06 8.85 -7.17
C MET A 41 -3.14 10.03 -7.48
N GLY A 42 -2.79 10.79 -6.44
CA GLY A 42 -1.69 11.73 -6.48
C GLY A 42 -0.40 11.03 -6.94
N MET A 43 0.28 11.63 -7.91
CA MET A 43 1.44 11.08 -8.61
C MET A 43 2.72 11.01 -7.74
N ASN A 44 2.72 10.17 -6.71
CA ASN A 44 3.92 9.82 -5.92
C ASN A 44 4.02 8.31 -5.61
N HIS A 45 3.02 7.50 -5.99
CA HIS A 45 2.89 6.09 -5.59
C HIS A 45 3.24 5.08 -6.70
N PHE A 46 3.76 5.54 -7.84
CA PHE A 46 3.95 4.70 -9.05
C PHE A 46 5.35 4.07 -9.18
N PHE A 47 6.32 4.44 -8.33
CA PHE A 47 7.74 4.14 -8.60
C PHE A 47 8.47 3.29 -7.58
N CYS A 48 7.96 3.12 -6.36
CA CYS A 48 8.53 2.10 -5.51
C CYS A 48 8.05 0.78 -6.12
N TYR A 49 8.96 -0.14 -6.41
CA TYR A 49 8.66 -1.55 -6.76
C TYR A 49 9.76 -2.48 -6.30
N SER A 50 10.82 -1.92 -5.71
CA SER A 50 12.01 -2.59 -5.21
C SER A 50 12.08 -2.29 -3.72
N PHE A 51 12.39 -3.28 -2.90
CA PHE A 51 12.68 -3.04 -1.50
C PHE A 51 13.86 -3.86 -1.02
N ARG A 52 14.47 -3.34 0.03
CA ARG A 52 15.33 -4.09 0.92
C ARG A 52 14.67 -4.16 2.30
N VAL A 53 14.58 -5.37 2.84
CA VAL A 53 14.18 -5.61 4.22
C VAL A 53 15.43 -5.98 5.00
N ASP A 54 15.62 -5.31 6.13
CA ASP A 54 16.72 -5.50 7.07
C ASP A 54 16.15 -6.00 8.40
N ILE A 55 16.74 -7.06 8.94
CA ILE A 55 16.43 -7.58 10.28
C ILE A 55 17.72 -7.55 11.09
N ILE A 56 17.74 -6.67 12.08
CA ILE A 56 18.92 -6.29 12.83
C ILE A 56 18.81 -6.80 14.27
N ASP A 57 19.86 -7.45 14.73
CA ASP A 57 20.06 -7.71 16.16
C ASP A 57 20.53 -6.42 16.86
N GLY A 58 19.65 -5.81 17.64
CA GLY A 58 19.91 -4.65 18.47
C GLY A 58 19.86 -4.96 19.97
N PHE A 59 20.06 -6.21 20.39
CA PHE A 59 20.08 -6.56 21.81
C PHE A 59 21.23 -5.90 22.55
N SER A 60 21.07 -5.70 23.86
CA SER A 60 22.13 -5.13 24.71
C SER A 60 23.22 -6.15 25.09
N SER A 61 22.97 -7.44 24.89
CA SER A 61 23.86 -8.54 25.25
C SER A 61 23.91 -9.65 24.20
N ASN A 62 25.09 -10.27 24.03
CA ASN A 62 25.37 -11.34 23.08
C ASN A 62 25.24 -12.75 23.69
N GLN A 63 24.65 -12.86 24.88
CA GLN A 63 24.52 -14.15 25.58
C GLN A 63 23.70 -15.18 24.80
N GLN A 64 22.71 -14.71 24.04
CA GLN A 64 21.86 -15.54 23.20
C GLN A 64 21.71 -14.83 21.86
N PRO A 65 22.04 -15.48 20.74
CA PRO A 65 21.86 -14.89 19.43
C PRO A 65 20.38 -14.78 19.06
N LEU A 66 20.06 -13.88 18.14
CA LEU A 66 18.78 -13.86 17.45
C LEU A 66 18.78 -14.94 16.37
N LEU A 67 17.88 -15.93 16.48
CA LEU A 67 17.67 -16.93 15.45
C LEU A 67 16.49 -16.51 14.60
N LEU A 68 16.67 -16.53 13.28
CA LEU A 68 15.66 -16.13 12.30
C LEU A 68 15.37 -17.28 11.36
N HIS A 69 14.11 -17.49 11.03
CA HIS A 69 13.73 -18.25 9.84
C HIS A 69 12.76 -17.38 9.04
N CYS A 70 13.11 -17.04 7.81
CA CYS A 70 12.31 -16.13 6.99
C CYS A 70 11.89 -16.79 5.70
N TRP A 71 10.69 -16.50 5.23
CA TRP A 71 10.16 -17.05 3.99
C TRP A 71 9.13 -16.11 3.35
N SER A 72 8.90 -16.34 2.07
CA SER A 72 7.75 -15.86 1.33
C SER A 72 6.87 -17.03 0.93
N LYS A 73 5.78 -16.76 0.21
CA LYS A 73 4.95 -17.82 -0.36
C LYS A 73 5.73 -18.76 -1.30
N ASP A 74 6.64 -18.20 -2.09
CA ASP A 74 7.30 -18.92 -3.20
C ASP A 74 8.75 -19.32 -2.88
N GLN A 75 9.33 -18.74 -1.83
CA GLN A 75 10.75 -18.90 -1.51
C GLN A 75 10.99 -18.90 -0.01
N ASP A 76 11.63 -19.96 0.48
CA ASP A 76 12.24 -20.02 1.80
C ASP A 76 13.59 -19.29 1.75
N LEU A 77 13.79 -18.31 2.63
CA LEU A 77 15.04 -17.55 2.76
C LEU A 77 16.01 -18.20 3.75
N GLY A 78 15.59 -19.27 4.42
CA GLY A 78 16.43 -20.11 5.26
C GLY A 78 16.51 -19.64 6.71
N ASN A 79 17.39 -20.30 7.46
CA ASN A 79 17.69 -20.00 8.85
C ASN A 79 18.94 -19.12 8.96
N HIS A 80 18.91 -18.13 9.85
CA HIS A 80 20.02 -17.21 10.09
C HIS A 80 20.24 -17.05 11.59
N THR A 81 21.50 -16.91 11.98
CA THR A 81 21.91 -16.64 13.36
C THR A 81 22.60 -15.29 13.39
N LEU A 82 22.00 -14.32 14.08
CA LEU A 82 22.57 -13.00 14.26
C LEU A 82 23.07 -12.83 15.70
N TYR A 83 24.24 -12.21 15.80
CA TYR A 83 24.77 -11.67 17.05
C TYR A 83 24.59 -10.15 17.04
N ILE A 84 24.75 -9.47 18.17
CA ILE A 84 24.59 -8.01 18.28
C ILE A 84 25.24 -7.28 17.11
N GLY A 85 24.46 -6.40 16.48
CA GLY A 85 24.87 -5.61 15.32
C GLY A 85 24.81 -6.37 14.00
N GLY A 86 24.52 -7.67 14.03
CA GLY A 86 24.28 -8.50 12.86
C GLY A 86 23.02 -8.06 12.13
N ASP A 87 23.07 -8.17 10.81
CA ASP A 87 22.01 -7.76 9.89
C ASP A 87 21.79 -8.90 8.89
N PHE A 88 20.58 -9.47 8.92
CA PHE A 88 20.08 -10.29 7.83
C PHE A 88 19.19 -9.44 6.94
N ASN A 89 19.54 -9.37 5.66
CA ASN A 89 18.78 -8.59 4.71
C ASN A 89 18.56 -9.33 3.40
N PHE A 90 17.48 -8.96 2.73
CA PHE A 90 17.15 -9.45 1.41
C PHE A 90 16.49 -8.36 0.59
N HIS A 91 16.69 -8.43 -0.73
CA HIS A 91 16.15 -7.47 -1.68
C HIS A 91 15.25 -8.18 -2.68
N PHE A 92 14.12 -7.56 -3.00
CA PHE A 92 13.15 -8.12 -3.93
C PHE A 92 12.44 -7.01 -4.71
N ARG A 93 11.74 -7.43 -5.77
CA ARG A 93 10.82 -6.57 -6.50
C ARG A 93 9.42 -7.12 -6.40
N VAL A 94 8.45 -6.26 -6.13
CA VAL A 94 7.05 -6.67 -6.15
C VAL A 94 6.55 -6.81 -7.58
N LYS A 95 5.56 -7.69 -7.77
CA LYS A 95 4.94 -7.94 -9.07
C LYS A 95 3.51 -7.40 -9.04
N PHE A 96 3.38 -6.08 -9.16
CA PHE A 96 2.16 -5.30 -8.91
C PHE A 96 0.88 -5.62 -9.69
N LEU A 97 0.84 -6.67 -10.50
CA LEU A 97 -0.20 -6.82 -11.52
C LEU A 97 -0.89 -8.19 -11.53
N ILE A 98 -0.37 -9.20 -10.81
CA ILE A 98 -0.97 -10.54 -10.82
C ILE A 98 -0.78 -11.19 -9.44
N PRO A 99 -1.87 -11.57 -8.74
CA PRO A 99 -1.78 -12.36 -7.52
C PRO A 99 -0.95 -13.65 -7.74
N PRO A 100 -0.23 -14.13 -6.74
CA PRO A 100 -0.25 -13.69 -5.34
C PRO A 100 0.56 -12.42 -5.07
N PHE A 101 0.10 -11.62 -4.11
CA PHE A 101 0.83 -10.47 -3.62
C PHE A 101 2.11 -10.90 -2.90
N THR A 102 3.14 -10.07 -3.01
CA THR A 102 4.43 -10.25 -2.37
C THR A 102 4.28 -10.12 -0.86
N HIS A 103 4.71 -11.15 -0.14
CA HIS A 103 4.61 -11.22 1.30
C HIS A 103 5.81 -11.98 1.84
N PHE A 104 6.42 -11.44 2.89
CA PHE A 104 7.50 -12.07 3.63
C PHE A 104 7.17 -12.12 5.11
N ALA A 105 7.32 -13.29 5.70
CA ALA A 105 7.20 -13.52 7.13
C ALA A 105 8.49 -14.07 7.71
N CYS A 106 8.69 -13.82 9.00
CA CYS A 106 9.80 -14.38 9.75
C CYS A 106 9.34 -14.91 11.10
N ASP A 107 9.93 -16.03 11.48
CA ASP A 107 10.01 -16.51 12.85
C ASP A 107 11.30 -15.99 13.48
N MET A 108 11.21 -15.61 14.76
CA MET A 108 12.32 -15.07 15.52
C MET A 108 12.37 -15.73 16.90
N ASP A 109 13.50 -16.31 17.25
CA ASP A 109 13.76 -16.87 18.57
C ASP A 109 14.94 -16.15 19.24
N TRP A 110 14.79 -15.90 20.53
CA TRP A 110 15.82 -15.36 21.40
C TRP A 110 15.74 -16.06 22.77
N GLY A 111 16.48 -17.16 22.90
CA GLY A 111 16.41 -18.06 24.05
C GLY A 111 15.03 -18.66 24.25
N GLN A 112 14.38 -18.31 25.37
CA GLN A 112 13.01 -18.74 25.70
C GLN A 112 11.93 -17.78 25.18
N ARG A 113 12.33 -16.71 24.50
CA ARG A 113 11.42 -15.73 23.91
C ARG A 113 11.29 -15.96 22.43
N TYR A 114 10.11 -15.70 21.89
CA TYR A 114 9.88 -15.89 20.47
C TYR A 114 8.84 -14.91 19.89
N LEU A 115 8.87 -14.79 18.57
CA LEU A 115 7.80 -14.25 17.73
C LEU A 115 7.62 -15.19 16.54
N ARG A 116 6.37 -15.54 16.22
CA ARG A 116 6.06 -16.42 15.08
C ARG A 116 5.29 -15.67 14.01
N ASN A 117 5.55 -16.00 12.74
CA ASN A 117 4.88 -15.47 11.56
C ASN A 117 4.80 -13.93 11.56
N VAL A 118 5.90 -13.26 11.92
CA VAL A 118 5.96 -11.80 11.85
C VAL A 118 5.98 -11.38 10.40
N GLU A 119 4.95 -10.65 9.94
CA GLU A 119 4.92 -9.99 8.64
C GLU A 119 5.98 -8.89 8.59
N VAL A 120 7.14 -9.21 8.01
CA VAL A 120 8.24 -8.25 7.83
C VAL A 120 8.07 -7.45 6.54
N PHE A 121 7.25 -7.93 5.60
CA PHE A 121 6.80 -7.18 4.44
C PHE A 121 5.48 -7.70 3.88
N ASP A 122 4.58 -6.78 3.51
CA ASP A 122 3.33 -7.05 2.81
C ASP A 122 2.95 -5.88 1.89
N GLU A 123 2.22 -6.17 0.81
CA GLU A 123 1.79 -5.16 -0.17
C GLU A 123 0.69 -4.19 0.33
N THR A 124 0.11 -4.41 1.51
CA THR A 124 -1.02 -3.61 2.01
C THR A 124 -0.63 -2.54 3.03
N HIS A 125 0.31 -2.84 3.93
CA HIS A 125 0.76 -1.99 5.02
C HIS A 125 2.23 -1.62 4.85
N THR A 126 3.13 -2.61 4.91
CA THR A 126 4.58 -2.37 4.94
C THR A 126 5.06 -1.71 3.65
N TRP A 127 4.48 -2.10 2.51
CA TRP A 127 4.63 -1.41 1.23
C TRP A 127 4.53 0.11 1.37
N LYS A 128 3.44 0.59 1.98
CA LYS A 128 3.14 2.02 2.07
C LYS A 128 4.09 2.73 3.01
N TRP A 129 4.51 2.06 4.07
CA TRP A 129 5.44 2.61 5.05
C TRP A 129 6.83 2.77 4.46
N CYS A 130 7.33 1.77 3.72
CA CYS A 130 8.69 1.80 3.19
C CYS A 130 8.81 2.42 1.80
N CYS A 131 7.71 2.71 1.08
CA CYS A 131 7.74 3.19 -0.31
C CYS A 131 8.69 4.39 -0.49
N LYS A 132 8.69 5.32 0.47
CA LYS A 132 9.49 6.54 0.38
C LYS A 132 11.00 6.27 0.33
N THR A 133 11.47 5.25 1.03
CA THR A 133 12.91 4.94 1.20
C THR A 133 13.33 3.65 0.49
N GLU A 134 12.36 2.85 0.04
CA GLU A 134 12.54 1.49 -0.46
C GLU A 134 13.23 0.56 0.56
N GLN A 135 13.20 0.92 1.85
CA GLN A 135 13.87 0.21 2.91
C GLN A 135 12.94 -0.01 4.09
N CYS A 136 12.91 -1.23 4.59
CA CYS A 136 12.16 -1.62 5.77
C CYS A 136 13.12 -2.19 6.81
N TYR A 137 13.23 -1.51 7.95
CA TYR A 137 14.11 -1.93 9.04
C TYR A 137 13.31 -2.53 10.17
N TRP A 138 13.64 -3.76 10.52
CA TRP A 138 13.18 -4.43 11.71
C TRP A 138 14.35 -4.60 12.67
N ARG A 139 14.22 -4.10 13.89
CA ARG A 139 15.27 -4.21 14.90
C ARG A 139 14.75 -4.95 16.13
N ALA A 140 15.32 -6.10 16.40
CA ALA A 140 15.07 -6.86 17.62
C ALA A 140 15.82 -6.17 18.77
N GLN A 141 15.12 -5.92 19.88
CA GLN A 141 15.68 -5.33 21.10
C GLN A 141 15.15 -6.07 22.32
N ASP A 142 15.73 -5.81 23.48
CA ASP A 142 15.49 -6.57 24.72
C ASP A 142 14.00 -6.69 25.10
N ASP A 143 13.18 -5.70 24.73
CA ASP A 143 11.77 -5.63 25.09
C ASP A 143 10.80 -5.89 23.91
N GLY A 144 11.28 -6.02 22.68
CA GLY A 144 10.45 -6.38 21.54
C GLY A 144 11.07 -6.12 20.18
N LEU A 145 10.22 -6.16 19.15
CA LEU A 145 10.59 -5.93 17.76
C LEU A 145 10.07 -4.55 17.31
N PHE A 146 10.98 -3.77 16.72
CA PHE A 146 10.74 -2.40 16.31
C PHE A 146 10.84 -2.26 14.80
N PHE A 147 10.06 -1.35 14.23
CA PHE A 147 10.04 -1.03 12.81
C PHE A 147 10.52 0.41 12.56
N SER A 148 11.20 0.65 11.44
CA SER A 148 11.59 1.96 10.93
C SER A 148 11.68 1.92 9.40
N ASP A 149 11.33 3.02 8.72
CA ASP A 149 11.52 3.21 7.28
C ASP A 149 12.84 3.94 6.94
N ASP A 150 13.57 4.43 7.93
CA ASP A 150 14.75 5.30 7.75
C ASP A 150 15.98 4.89 8.60
N ASN A 151 15.89 3.77 9.32
CA ASN A 151 16.89 3.27 10.28
C ASN A 151 17.21 4.27 11.41
N SER A 152 16.33 5.23 11.69
CA SER A 152 16.55 6.25 12.72
C SER A 152 15.39 6.31 13.71
N SER A 153 14.16 6.33 13.20
CA SER A 153 12.94 6.52 13.98
C SER A 153 12.23 5.19 14.20
N TYR A 154 12.61 4.49 15.27
CA TYR A 154 12.09 3.16 15.58
C TYR A 154 10.79 3.19 16.41
N VAL A 155 9.78 2.45 15.94
CA VAL A 155 8.49 2.28 16.63
C VAL A 155 8.29 0.80 16.97
N LYS A 156 8.01 0.50 18.24
CA LYS A 156 7.73 -0.87 18.69
C LYS A 156 6.46 -1.39 18.04
N LYS A 157 6.52 -2.58 17.44
CA LYS A 157 5.37 -3.25 16.79
C LYS A 157 4.95 -4.51 17.54
N TYR A 158 5.91 -5.25 18.08
CA TYR A 158 5.65 -6.51 18.78
C TYR A 158 6.40 -6.56 20.11
N GLY A 159 5.77 -7.16 21.12
CA GLY A 159 6.44 -7.59 22.34
C GLY A 159 6.74 -9.09 22.27
N TRP A 160 7.88 -9.50 22.82
CA TRP A 160 8.27 -10.91 22.87
C TRP A 160 7.23 -11.78 23.59
N GLN A 161 6.97 -12.97 23.04
CA GLN A 161 6.23 -14.03 23.74
C GLN A 161 7.22 -14.95 24.47
N GLN A 162 6.71 -15.77 25.39
CA GLN A 162 7.47 -16.79 26.13
C GLN A 162 6.73 -18.12 26.01
N TYR A 163 7.50 -19.21 25.97
CA TYR A 163 6.97 -20.57 25.98
C TYR A 163 6.25 -20.92 27.29
#